data_AF-A0A354P365-F1
#
_entry.id   AF-A0A354P365-F1
#
_cell.length_a   1.000
_cell.length_b   1.000
_cell.length_c   1.000
_cell.angle_alpha   90.00
_cell.angle_beta   90.00
_cell.angle_gamma   90.00
#
_symmetry.space_group_name_H-M   'P 1'
#
loop_
_entity.id
_entity.type
_entity.pdbx_description
1 polymer ?
#
loop_
_entity_poly.entity_id
_entity_poly.type
_entity_poly.pdbx_seq_one_letter_code
_entity_poly.pdbx_strand_id
1 'polypeptide(L)'
;MPCFTQFELGGQMTDREVGSMTAALCDPLELSPSCDALDVFDALNELDCFGLRGGVAVLVDSQIVVSRGCCTGIEDWRELHDILKCESPWMGHDPAPWCEFPDQNSVRFWADGGGSCQHLGPTVLFSQTQIAEELQQFHNALLGTVQRFRQWLAVAGCRCTDSLVEKFDQSLAITSHEPLYKIVT
;
A
#
# COMPACT_ATOMS: atom_id res chain seq x y z
N MET A 1 1.76 -4.60 -21.46
CA MET A 1 1.58 -5.12 -20.09
C MET A 1 0.15 -5.59 -19.94
N PRO A 2 -0.11 -6.72 -19.24
CA PRO A 2 -1.47 -7.06 -18.85
C PRO A 2 -2.08 -5.91 -18.03
N CYS A 3 -3.38 -5.69 -18.15
CA CYS A 3 -4.08 -4.67 -17.38
C CYS A 3 -4.08 -5.13 -15.91
N PHE A 4 -3.29 -4.49 -15.06
CA PHE A 4 -3.31 -4.78 -13.63
C PHE A 4 -4.69 -4.43 -13.08
N THR A 5 -5.31 -5.38 -12.38
CA THR A 5 -6.56 -5.11 -11.68
C THR A 5 -6.22 -4.26 -10.45
N GLN A 6 -6.81 -3.08 -10.39
CA GLN A 6 -6.66 -2.15 -9.28
C GLN A 6 -7.82 -2.36 -8.31
N PHE A 7 -7.52 -2.53 -7.03
CA PHE A 7 -8.50 -2.61 -5.95
C PHE A 7 -7.94 -1.93 -4.69
N GLU A 8 -8.84 -1.58 -3.78
CA GLU A 8 -8.52 -1.01 -2.48
C GLU A 8 -8.22 -2.12 -1.47
N LEU A 9 -7.19 -1.93 -0.65
CA LEU A 9 -6.93 -2.83 0.47
C LEU A 9 -7.91 -2.54 1.59
N GLY A 10 -8.63 -3.57 2.05
CA GLY A 10 -9.59 -3.41 3.12
C GLY A 10 -10.17 -4.72 3.62
N GLY A 11 -10.94 -4.64 4.71
CA GLY A 11 -11.65 -5.80 5.25
C GLY A 11 -12.71 -6.40 4.33
N GLN A 12 -13.15 -5.65 3.30
CA GLN A 12 -14.21 -6.05 2.37
C GLN A 12 -13.70 -6.67 1.06
N MET A 13 -12.39 -6.91 0.93
CA MET A 13 -11.84 -7.56 -0.27
C MET A 13 -12.50 -8.92 -0.53
N THR A 14 -12.78 -9.20 -1.79
CA THR A 14 -13.22 -10.51 -2.28
C THR A 14 -12.08 -11.53 -2.23
N ASP A 15 -12.38 -12.83 -2.28
CA ASP A 15 -11.34 -13.89 -2.31
C ASP A 15 -10.39 -13.72 -3.50
N ARG A 16 -10.90 -13.20 -4.62
CA ARG A 16 -10.12 -12.91 -5.82
C ARG A 16 -9.12 -11.76 -5.59
N GLU A 17 -9.54 -10.72 -4.88
CA GLU A 17 -8.68 -9.57 -4.54
C GLU A 17 -7.61 -9.99 -3.53
N VAL A 18 -7.97 -10.76 -2.50
CA VAL A 18 -6.97 -11.33 -1.56
C VAL A 18 -5.98 -12.22 -2.32
N GLY A 19 -6.45 -13.10 -3.19
CA GLY A 19 -5.57 -13.94 -4.01
C GLY A 19 -4.65 -13.13 -4.94
N SER A 20 -5.13 -11.99 -5.46
CA SER A 20 -4.34 -11.08 -6.29
C SER A 20 -3.28 -10.34 -5.47
N MET A 21 -3.61 -9.93 -4.25
CA MET A 21 -2.66 -9.37 -3.29
C MET A 21 -1.60 -10.43 -2.92
N THR A 22 -1.99 -11.66 -2.60
CA THR A 22 -1.05 -12.75 -2.29
C THR A 22 -0.14 -13.08 -3.47
N ALA A 23 -0.66 -13.06 -4.70
CA ALA A 23 0.16 -13.21 -5.90
C ALA A 23 1.19 -12.08 -6.04
N ALA A 24 0.84 -10.83 -5.68
CA ALA A 24 1.79 -9.73 -5.67
C ALA A 24 2.92 -9.91 -4.63
N LEU A 25 2.64 -10.56 -3.49
CA LEU A 25 3.67 -10.91 -2.50
C LEU A 25 4.65 -11.98 -3.01
N CYS A 26 4.30 -12.71 -4.07
CA CYS A 26 5.14 -13.74 -4.66
C CYS A 26 6.15 -13.20 -5.68
N ASP A 27 6.19 -11.89 -5.94
CA ASP A 27 7.16 -11.25 -6.87
C ASP A 27 8.62 -11.69 -6.67
N PRO A 28 9.15 -11.86 -5.43
CA PRO A 28 10.52 -12.31 -5.23
C PRO A 28 10.72 -13.84 -5.33
N LEU A 29 9.64 -14.63 -5.48
CA LEU A 29 9.70 -16.09 -5.44
C LEU A 29 9.88 -16.70 -6.84
N GLU A 30 10.82 -17.65 -6.94
CA GLU A 30 10.95 -18.52 -8.12
C GLU A 30 10.02 -19.74 -7.98
N LEU A 31 8.74 -19.54 -8.30
CA LEU A 31 7.74 -20.61 -8.21
C LEU A 31 7.71 -21.49 -9.46
N SER A 32 7.64 -22.80 -9.28
CA SER A 32 7.38 -23.73 -10.38
C SER A 32 5.94 -23.55 -10.88
N PRO A 33 5.67 -23.62 -12.20
CA PRO A 33 4.30 -23.62 -12.73
C PRO A 33 3.41 -24.75 -12.21
N SER A 34 4.02 -25.78 -11.61
CA SER A 34 3.33 -26.95 -11.05
C SER A 34 3.20 -26.94 -9.52
N CYS A 35 3.67 -25.89 -8.82
CA CYS A 35 3.54 -25.83 -7.37
C CYS A 35 2.07 -25.73 -6.98
N ASP A 36 1.69 -26.38 -5.87
CA ASP A 36 0.36 -26.20 -5.33
C ASP A 36 0.29 -24.95 -4.42
N ALA A 37 -0.92 -24.61 -3.96
CA ALA A 37 -1.12 -23.43 -3.12
C ALA A 37 -0.42 -23.53 -1.75
N LEU A 38 -0.26 -24.74 -1.21
CA LEU A 38 0.40 -24.94 0.08
C LEU A 38 1.91 -24.73 -0.04
N ASP A 39 2.51 -25.18 -1.14
CA ASP A 39 3.92 -24.89 -1.45
C ASP A 39 4.16 -23.38 -1.56
N VAL A 40 3.22 -22.63 -2.14
CA VAL A 40 3.30 -21.16 -2.23
C VAL A 40 3.25 -20.52 -0.85
N PHE A 41 2.36 -20.97 0.04
CA PHE A 41 2.26 -20.42 1.39
C PHE A 41 3.50 -20.72 2.23
N ASP A 42 4.05 -21.93 2.12
CA ASP A 42 5.29 -22.28 2.79
C ASP A 42 6.45 -21.41 2.25
N ALA A 43 6.57 -21.24 0.94
CA ALA A 43 7.59 -20.37 0.33
C ALA A 43 7.47 -18.90 0.76
N LEU A 44 6.25 -18.34 0.79
CA LEU A 44 6.01 -17.00 1.32
C LEU A 44 6.41 -16.89 2.80
N ASN A 45 6.16 -17.94 3.58
CA ASN A 45 6.53 -17.98 4.99
C ASN A 45 8.03 -18.12 5.22
N GLU A 46 8.84 -18.41 4.19
CA GLU A 46 10.31 -18.42 4.28
C GLU A 46 10.95 -17.08 3.88
N LEU A 47 10.21 -16.13 3.29
CA LEU A 47 10.74 -14.80 2.95
C LEU A 47 11.08 -13.99 4.20
N ASP A 48 12.15 -13.19 4.17
CA ASP A 48 12.52 -12.34 5.31
C ASP A 48 11.44 -11.28 5.60
N CYS A 49 10.94 -10.63 4.56
CA CYS A 49 9.87 -9.65 4.62
C CYS A 49 9.07 -9.59 3.31
N PHE A 50 7.93 -8.92 3.36
CA PHE A 50 7.12 -8.61 2.19
C PHE A 50 7.24 -7.16 1.76
N GLY A 51 7.33 -6.95 0.44
CA GLY A 51 7.00 -5.67 -0.19
C GLY A 51 5.68 -5.82 -0.94
N LEU A 52 4.80 -4.83 -0.83
CA LEU A 52 3.53 -4.82 -1.56
C LEU A 52 3.49 -3.58 -2.43
N ARG A 53 3.86 -3.78 -3.70
CA ARG A 53 3.80 -2.73 -4.72
C ARG A 53 2.37 -2.16 -4.76
N GLY A 54 2.29 -0.84 -4.62
CA GLY A 54 1.02 -0.14 -4.52
C GLY A 54 1.26 1.21 -3.86
N GLY A 55 0.86 2.29 -4.53
CA GLY A 55 0.97 3.64 -3.99
C GLY A 55 -0.37 4.17 -3.49
N VAL A 56 -0.34 5.43 -3.04
CA VAL A 56 -1.54 6.21 -2.73
C VAL A 56 -2.09 6.83 -4.01
N ALA A 57 -3.40 6.71 -4.22
CA ALA A 57 -4.11 7.48 -5.23
C ALA A 57 -4.94 8.55 -4.53
N VAL A 58 -5.09 9.71 -5.15
CA VAL A 58 -6.02 10.74 -4.69
C VAL A 58 -7.27 10.67 -5.55
N LEU A 59 -8.43 10.54 -4.90
CA LEU A 59 -9.72 10.45 -5.55
C LEU A 59 -10.56 11.69 -5.25
N VAL A 60 -11.32 12.15 -6.25
CA VAL A 60 -12.39 13.15 -6.11
C VAL A 60 -13.64 12.55 -6.74
N ASP A 61 -14.75 12.49 -6.00
CA ASP A 61 -16.00 11.87 -6.43
C ASP A 61 -15.81 10.45 -7.01
N SER A 62 -14.98 9.64 -6.32
CA SER A 62 -14.58 8.28 -6.71
C SER A 62 -13.80 8.16 -8.03
N GLN A 63 -13.34 9.28 -8.60
CA GLN A 63 -12.45 9.28 -9.76
C GLN A 63 -11.02 9.54 -9.32
N ILE A 64 -10.07 8.74 -9.83
CA ILE A 64 -8.64 8.95 -9.59
C ILE A 64 -8.23 10.25 -10.30
N VAL A 65 -7.80 11.24 -9.50
CA VAL A 65 -7.29 12.52 -9.98
C VAL A 65 -5.77 12.55 -9.98
N VAL A 66 -5.16 11.94 -8.96
CA VAL A 66 -3.70 11.73 -8.90
C VAL A 66 -3.46 10.23 -8.82
N SER A 67 -2.83 9.68 -9.85
CA SER A 67 -2.48 8.26 -9.90
C SER A 67 -1.38 7.93 -8.90
N ARG A 68 -1.31 6.65 -8.54
CA ARG A 68 -0.21 6.08 -7.75
C ARG A 68 1.10 6.26 -8.54
N GLY A 69 2.13 6.78 -7.89
CA GLY A 69 3.48 6.76 -8.47
C GLY A 69 4.02 5.33 -8.54
N CYS A 70 5.00 5.09 -9.41
CA CYS A 70 5.76 3.84 -9.34
C CYS A 70 6.74 3.88 -8.17
N CYS A 71 7.21 2.71 -7.74
CA CYS A 71 8.28 2.59 -6.74
C CYS A 71 7.91 3.21 -5.39
N THR A 72 6.61 3.28 -5.11
CA THR A 72 6.06 3.34 -3.77
C THR A 72 5.27 2.07 -3.52
N GLY A 73 5.55 1.46 -2.39
CA GLY A 73 4.80 0.32 -1.89
C GLY A 73 4.04 0.68 -0.64
N ILE A 74 3.14 -0.21 -0.25
CA ILE A 74 2.39 -0.07 0.99
C ILE A 74 3.32 -0.22 2.18
N GLU A 75 4.49 -0.85 2.05
CA GLU A 75 5.49 -0.97 3.12
C GLU A 75 5.91 0.37 3.74
N ASP A 76 5.92 1.46 2.96
CA ASP A 76 6.36 2.79 3.40
C ASP A 76 5.18 3.72 3.75
N TRP A 77 3.97 3.16 3.91
CA TRP A 77 2.75 3.97 4.10
C TRP A 77 2.79 4.94 5.30
N ARG A 78 3.63 4.66 6.30
CA ARG A 78 3.80 5.55 7.45
C ARG A 78 4.40 6.90 7.12
N GLU A 79 5.20 6.99 6.06
CA GLU A 79 5.76 8.26 5.60
C GLU A 79 4.64 9.26 5.27
N LEU A 80 3.44 8.79 4.93
CA LEU A 80 2.28 9.66 4.71
C LEU A 80 1.89 10.49 5.95
N HIS A 81 2.27 10.07 7.16
CA HIS A 81 2.06 10.89 8.37
C HIS A 81 2.92 12.16 8.40
N ASP A 82 4.00 12.22 7.63
CA ASP A 82 4.83 13.44 7.52
C ASP A 82 4.06 14.60 6.88
N ILE A 83 2.98 14.31 6.13
CA ILE A 83 2.04 15.31 5.61
C ILE A 83 1.44 16.16 6.75
N LEU A 84 1.16 15.53 7.91
CA LEU A 84 0.61 16.23 9.09
C LEU A 84 1.61 17.20 9.72
N LYS A 85 2.90 17.08 9.38
CA LYS A 85 3.99 17.98 9.80
C LYS A 85 4.32 19.03 8.73
N CYS A 86 3.56 19.07 7.64
CA CYS A 86 3.88 19.85 6.44
C CYS A 86 5.19 19.43 5.76
N GLU A 87 5.51 18.14 5.82
CA GLU A 87 6.65 17.53 5.13
C GLU A 87 6.13 16.65 3.99
N SER A 88 6.74 16.74 2.80
CA SER A 88 6.28 15.96 1.63
C SER A 88 6.84 14.54 1.70
N PRO A 89 6.00 13.50 1.74
CA PRO A 89 6.47 12.12 1.65
C PRO A 89 6.92 11.80 0.23
N TRP A 90 7.63 10.68 0.07
CA TRP A 90 7.89 10.11 -1.25
C TRP A 90 6.61 9.47 -1.79
N MET A 91 6.07 10.00 -2.89
CA MET A 91 4.83 9.50 -3.51
C MET A 91 5.07 8.70 -4.80
N GLY A 92 6.34 8.43 -5.12
CA GLY A 92 6.74 7.60 -6.26
C GLY A 92 7.10 8.42 -7.50
N HIS A 93 7.63 7.72 -8.51
CA HIS A 93 8.11 8.34 -9.74
C HIS A 93 7.12 8.21 -10.91
N ASP A 94 7.19 9.15 -11.85
CA ASP A 94 6.76 9.08 -13.27
C ASP A 94 5.38 8.45 -13.59
N PRO A 95 4.30 9.24 -13.77
CA PRO A 95 4.20 10.65 -13.38
C PRO A 95 4.34 10.76 -11.86
N ALA A 96 5.20 11.67 -11.39
CA ALA A 96 5.43 11.78 -9.96
C ALA A 96 4.23 12.50 -9.33
N PRO A 97 3.55 11.88 -8.34
CA PRO A 97 2.61 12.60 -7.50
C PRO A 97 3.39 13.54 -6.59
N TRP A 98 2.85 14.72 -6.37
CA TRP A 98 3.43 15.75 -5.53
C TRP A 98 2.48 16.12 -4.40
N CYS A 99 3.05 16.33 -3.22
CA CYS A 99 2.37 16.84 -2.03
C CYS A 99 3.00 18.18 -1.64
N GLU A 100 2.24 19.26 -1.77
CA GLU A 100 2.68 20.62 -1.43
C GLU A 100 1.84 21.21 -0.30
N PHE A 101 2.41 22.19 0.40
CA PHE A 101 1.77 22.88 1.52
C PHE A 101 1.68 24.38 1.22
N PRO A 102 0.59 24.86 0.61
CA PRO A 102 0.39 26.29 0.37
C PRO A 102 0.41 27.13 1.66
N ASP A 103 -0.02 26.53 2.76
CA ASP A 103 -0.02 27.09 4.12
C ASP A 103 -0.03 25.95 5.16
N GLN A 104 -0.05 26.29 6.45
CA GLN A 104 0.01 25.31 7.54
C GLN A 104 -1.24 24.42 7.68
N ASN A 105 -2.37 24.80 7.09
CA ASN A 105 -3.66 24.12 7.22
C ASN A 105 -4.12 23.46 5.93
N SER A 106 -3.39 23.62 4.82
CA SER A 106 -3.78 23.15 3.50
C SER A 106 -2.72 22.24 2.89
N VAL A 107 -3.18 21.15 2.29
CA VAL A 107 -2.36 20.16 1.59
C VAL A 107 -2.85 20.07 0.15
N ARG A 108 -1.92 20.16 -0.79
CA ARG A 108 -2.19 20.17 -2.22
C ARG A 108 -1.57 18.95 -2.88
N PHE A 109 -2.39 18.18 -3.59
CA PHE A 109 -1.92 17.08 -4.43
C PHE A 109 -2.05 17.39 -5.92
N TRP A 110 -1.04 16.99 -6.69
CA TRP A 110 -1.02 17.07 -8.15
C TRP A 110 -0.03 16.05 -8.73
N ALA A 111 0.04 15.90 -10.05
CA ALA A 111 1.04 15.06 -10.73
C ALA A 111 1.74 15.83 -11.85
N ASP A 112 3.04 15.62 -12.04
CA ASP A 112 3.86 16.40 -12.99
C ASP A 112 3.86 15.90 -14.44
N GLY A 113 3.11 14.83 -14.72
CA GLY A 113 3.09 14.25 -16.06
C GLY A 113 4.36 13.54 -16.49
N GLY A 114 5.27 13.28 -15.55
CA GLY A 114 6.44 12.49 -15.82
C GLY A 114 7.45 13.20 -16.72
N GLY A 115 8.07 12.44 -17.64
CA GLY A 115 9.06 12.96 -18.60
C GLY A 115 8.58 14.10 -19.54
N SER A 116 7.30 14.48 -19.48
CA SER A 116 6.74 15.62 -20.21
C SER A 116 6.79 16.96 -19.43
N CYS A 117 7.08 16.91 -18.11
CA CYS A 117 7.13 18.05 -17.19
C CYS A 117 5.90 18.98 -17.24
N GLN A 118 4.73 18.46 -17.61
CA GLN A 118 3.47 19.22 -17.66
C GLN A 118 2.53 18.71 -16.57
N HIS A 119 2.07 19.61 -15.70
CA HIS A 119 1.06 19.35 -14.69
C HIS A 119 -0.12 18.57 -15.28
N LEU A 120 -0.32 17.33 -14.83
CA LEU A 120 -1.43 16.48 -15.23
C LEU A 120 -2.65 16.72 -14.35
N GLY A 121 -3.78 16.93 -15.00
CA GLY A 121 -5.09 16.91 -14.35
C GLY A 121 -5.34 18.05 -13.36
N PRO A 122 -6.45 17.99 -12.62
CA PRO A 122 -6.77 18.98 -11.61
C PRO A 122 -5.90 18.82 -10.37
N THR A 123 -5.50 19.95 -9.80
CA THR A 123 -4.95 20.01 -8.45
C THR A 123 -6.06 19.76 -7.43
N VAL A 124 -5.80 18.93 -6.42
CA VAL A 124 -6.75 18.68 -5.31
C VAL A 124 -6.22 19.35 -4.05
N LEU A 125 -7.11 20.02 -3.31
CA LEU A 125 -6.79 20.66 -2.04
C LEU A 125 -7.57 19.99 -0.91
N PHE A 126 -6.85 19.62 0.14
CA PHE A 126 -7.40 19.12 1.40
C PHE A 126 -6.98 20.04 2.53
N SER A 127 -7.77 20.08 3.60
CA SER A 127 -7.31 20.59 4.88
C SER A 127 -6.46 19.55 5.61
N GLN A 128 -5.59 19.98 6.52
CA GLN A 128 -4.84 19.08 7.40
C GLN A 128 -5.76 18.14 8.21
N THR A 129 -6.94 18.62 8.61
CA THR A 129 -7.95 17.79 9.30
C THR A 129 -8.47 16.67 8.41
N GLN A 130 -8.80 16.97 7.15
CA GLN A 130 -9.23 15.94 6.20
C GLN A 130 -8.11 14.91 5.97
N ILE A 131 -6.85 15.34 5.85
CA ILE A 131 -5.73 14.40 5.72
C ILE A 131 -5.60 13.50 6.95
N ALA A 132 -5.73 14.05 8.16
CA ALA A 132 -5.69 13.23 9.36
C ALA A 132 -6.82 12.18 9.39
N GLU A 133 -8.02 12.54 8.93
CA GLU A 133 -9.17 11.63 8.81
C GLU A 133 -8.93 10.54 7.75
N GLU A 134 -8.39 10.90 6.58
CA GLU A 134 -8.07 9.95 5.51
C GLU A 134 -6.96 8.98 5.92
N LEU A 135 -5.89 9.45 6.58
CA LEU A 135 -4.83 8.58 7.09
C LEU A 135 -5.36 7.60 8.15
N GLN A 136 -6.27 8.06 9.01
CA GLN A 136 -6.89 7.19 10.00
C GLN A 136 -7.79 6.12 9.34
N GLN A 137 -8.56 6.50 8.30
CA GLN A 137 -9.36 5.55 7.52
C GLN A 137 -8.48 4.55 6.78
N PHE A 138 -7.40 5.01 6.16
CA PHE A 138 -6.42 4.17 5.49
C PHE A 138 -5.77 3.16 6.46
N HIS A 139 -5.37 3.58 7.65
CA HIS A 139 -4.84 2.67 8.66
C HIS A 139 -5.88 1.63 9.11
N ASN A 140 -7.14 2.03 9.30
CA ASN A 140 -8.24 1.11 9.60
C ASN A 140 -8.47 0.09 8.46
N ALA A 141 -8.31 0.52 7.20
CA ALA A 141 -8.42 -0.36 6.04
C ALA A 141 -7.28 -1.39 5.99
N LEU A 142 -6.05 -0.99 6.33
CA LEU A 142 -4.93 -1.92 6.51
C LEU A 142 -5.18 -2.93 7.64
N LEU A 143 -5.70 -2.49 8.79
CA LEU A 143 -6.11 -3.40 9.87
C LEU A 143 -7.18 -4.40 9.41
N GLY A 144 -8.16 -3.93 8.62
CA GLY A 144 -9.16 -4.78 8.00
C GLY A 144 -8.56 -5.79 7.02
N THR A 145 -7.54 -5.38 6.26
CA THR A 145 -6.79 -6.24 5.32
C THR A 145 -6.12 -7.40 6.04
N VAL A 146 -5.48 -7.16 7.18
CA VAL A 146 -4.85 -8.21 8.01
C VAL A 146 -5.88 -9.26 8.43
N GLN A 147 -7.04 -8.82 8.93
CA GLN A 147 -8.11 -9.72 9.34
C GLN A 147 -8.67 -10.53 8.16
N ARG A 148 -8.86 -9.85 7.03
CA ARG A 148 -9.39 -10.47 5.82
C ARG A 148 -8.44 -11.50 5.22
N PHE A 149 -7.14 -11.22 5.24
CA PHE A 149 -6.09 -12.13 4.79
C PHE A 149 -6.02 -13.38 5.66
N ARG A 150 -6.09 -13.22 7.00
CA ARG A 150 -6.17 -14.36 7.93
C ARG A 150 -7.33 -15.29 7.62
N GLN A 151 -8.53 -14.73 7.43
CA GLN A 151 -9.72 -15.51 7.09
C GLN A 151 -9.57 -16.28 5.79
N TRP A 152 -9.00 -15.62 4.77
CA TRP A 152 -8.75 -16.25 3.47
C TRP A 152 -7.76 -17.42 3.57
N LEU A 153 -6.64 -17.23 4.27
CA LEU A 153 -5.62 -18.27 4.47
C LEU A 153 -6.20 -19.50 5.19
N ALA A 154 -7.04 -19.28 6.20
CA ALA A 154 -7.70 -20.36 6.93
C ALA A 154 -8.63 -21.18 6.01
N VAL A 155 -9.41 -20.52 5.15
CA VAL A 155 -10.27 -21.20 4.15
C VAL A 155 -9.45 -21.92 3.09
N ALA A 156 -8.32 -21.34 2.69
CA ALA A 156 -7.38 -21.94 1.72
C ALA A 156 -6.60 -23.14 2.28
N GLY A 157 -6.71 -23.44 3.59
CA GLY A 157 -6.03 -24.56 4.23
C GLY A 157 -4.55 -24.30 4.53
N CYS A 158 -4.13 -23.03 4.62
CA CYS A 158 -2.76 -22.65 4.93
C CYS A 158 -2.33 -23.17 6.32
N ARG A 159 -1.27 -23.98 6.35
CA ARG A 159 -0.72 -24.60 7.57
C ARG A 159 -0.03 -23.58 8.49
N CYS A 160 0.46 -22.49 7.94
CA CYS A 160 1.21 -21.45 8.63
C CYS A 160 0.43 -20.13 8.76
N THR A 161 -0.91 -20.19 8.82
CA THR A 161 -1.80 -19.01 8.79
C THR A 161 -1.36 -17.90 9.77
N ASP A 162 -1.16 -18.21 11.05
CA ASP A 162 -0.81 -17.19 12.05
C ASP A 162 0.57 -16.57 11.79
N SER A 163 1.57 -17.41 11.46
CA SER A 163 2.93 -16.98 11.12
C SER A 163 2.96 -16.08 9.89
N LEU A 164 2.20 -16.44 8.85
CA LEU A 164 2.15 -15.69 7.60
C LEU A 164 1.42 -14.35 7.78
N VAL A 165 0.37 -14.31 8.60
CA VAL A 165 -0.34 -13.08 8.95
C VAL A 165 0.52 -12.17 9.81
N GLU A 166 1.24 -12.71 10.79
CA GLU A 166 2.18 -11.95 11.62
C GLU A 166 3.29 -11.36 10.76
N LYS A 167 3.86 -12.14 9.84
CA LYS A 167 4.87 -11.64 8.89
C LYS A 167 4.32 -10.53 7.99
N PHE A 168 3.08 -10.66 7.52
CA PHE A 168 2.42 -9.61 6.73
C PHE A 168 2.24 -8.32 7.53
N ASP A 169 1.75 -8.43 8.75
CA ASP A 169 1.60 -7.29 9.67
C ASP A 169 2.96 -6.64 9.99
N GLN A 170 3.98 -7.43 10.28
CA GLN A 170 5.32 -6.93 10.59
C GLN A 170 5.99 -6.29 9.38
N SER A 171 5.91 -6.89 8.19
CA SER A 171 6.59 -6.39 6.99
C SER A 171 6.05 -5.03 6.53
N LEU A 172 4.74 -4.85 6.65
CA LEU A 172 4.07 -3.59 6.31
C LEU A 172 3.89 -2.67 7.52
N ALA A 173 4.40 -3.11 8.68
CA ALA A 173 4.18 -2.52 9.99
C ALA A 173 2.70 -2.11 10.15
N ILE A 174 1.69 -2.97 10.16
CA ILE A 174 0.30 -2.46 10.22
C ILE A 174 -0.07 -2.11 11.67
N THR A 175 0.27 -2.97 12.62
CA THR A 175 -0.03 -2.78 14.04
C THR A 175 1.13 -2.22 14.87
N SER A 176 2.35 -2.18 14.31
CA SER A 176 3.51 -1.75 15.09
C SER A 176 3.38 -0.27 15.49
N HIS A 177 3.68 0.00 16.76
CA HIS A 177 3.69 1.37 17.29
C HIS A 177 5.07 2.02 17.17
N GLU A 178 6.09 1.24 16.79
CA GLU A 178 7.44 1.73 16.52
C GLU A 178 7.77 1.57 15.03
N PRO A 179 8.55 2.52 14.45
CA PRO A 179 9.08 2.36 13.11
C PRO A 179 10.02 1.14 13.07
N LEU A 180 9.94 0.33 12.01
CA LEU A 180 10.77 -0.86 11.80
C LEU A 180 12.26 -0.54 11.66
N TYR A 181 12.62 0.72 11.49
CA TYR A 181 13.99 1.15 11.25
C TYR A 181 14.59 1.68 12.56
N LYS A 182 15.52 0.92 13.14
CA LYS A 182 16.58 1.50 13.96
C LYS A 182 17.71 1.91 13.03
N ILE A 183 18.00 3.21 12.94
CA ILE A 183 19.30 3.65 12.44
C ILE A 183 20.34 3.17 13.45
N VAL A 184 21.05 2.10 13.12
CA VAL A 184 22.23 1.68 13.87
C VAL A 184 23.39 2.49 13.29
N THR A 185 23.86 3.47 14.06
CA THR A 185 25.11 4.22 13.79
C THR A 185 26.32 3.42 14.25
#